data_AF-A0A8W8JB19-F1
#
_entry.id   AF-A0A8W8JB19-F1
#
_cell.length_a   1.000
_cell.length_b   1.000
_cell.length_c   1.000
_cell.angle_alpha   90.00
_cell.angle_beta   90.00
_cell.angle_gamma   90.00
#
_symmetry.space_group_name_H-M   'P 1'
#
loop_
_entity.id
_entity.type
_entity.pdbx_description
1 polymer ?
#
loop_
_entity_poly.entity_id
_entity_poly.type
_entity_poly.pdbx_seq_one_letter_code
_entity_poly.pdbx_strand_id
1 'polypeptide(L)'
;MPEERLAPSEIYFSQTSIANSFHGTSKHTGRSIGDTVDDILLERCQINDFPKISVVRRGDKWVTSDNRRLWIFKTLESLGHCATISVKVIKRLCRKKNVVSKDVKVRGDPGGIFCMLKREQQMTFYNVLFAMSNLLLEANCF
;
A
#
# COMPACT_ATOMS: atom_id res chain seq x y z
N MET A 1 -20.87 -14.87 0.81
CA MET A 1 -20.47 -13.80 1.75
C MET A 1 -20.30 -12.54 0.92
N PRO A 2 -20.95 -11.42 1.24
CA PRO A 2 -20.81 -10.19 0.45
C PRO A 2 -19.34 -9.76 0.39
N GLU A 3 -18.89 -9.37 -0.80
CA GLU A 3 -17.54 -8.86 -1.01
C GLU A 3 -17.49 -7.40 -0.59
N GLU A 4 -16.80 -7.13 0.52
CA GLU A 4 -16.51 -5.76 0.94
C GLU A 4 -15.35 -5.23 0.09
N ARG A 5 -15.49 -4.00 -0.44
CA ARG A 5 -14.42 -3.29 -1.14
C ARG A 5 -14.07 -2.03 -0.38
N LEU A 6 -12.78 -1.84 -0.11
CA LEU A 6 -12.27 -0.71 0.68
C LEU A 6 -11.11 -0.06 -0.06
N ALA A 7 -10.95 1.25 0.09
CA ALA A 7 -9.72 1.91 -0.35
C ALA A 7 -8.55 1.48 0.56
N PRO A 8 -7.37 1.13 0.03
CA PRO A 8 -6.22 0.76 0.87
C PRO A 8 -5.89 1.84 1.91
N SER A 9 -6.06 3.11 1.58
CA SER A 9 -5.89 4.27 2.46
C SER A 9 -6.79 4.21 3.69
N GLU A 10 -8.02 3.69 3.59
CA GLU A 10 -8.99 3.57 4.68
C GLU A 10 -8.61 2.51 5.72
N ILE A 11 -7.84 1.50 5.32
CA ILE A 11 -7.46 0.37 6.16
C ILE A 11 -6.24 0.72 7.02
N TYR A 12 -6.29 0.32 8.29
CA TYR A 12 -5.24 0.53 9.28
C TYR A 12 -4.37 -0.72 9.45
N PHE A 13 -3.08 -0.50 9.69
CA PHE A 13 -2.14 -1.52 10.13
C PHE A 13 -2.43 -1.94 11.57
N SER A 14 -2.17 -3.22 11.84
CA SER A 14 -2.30 -3.84 13.16
C SER A 14 -0.98 -4.02 13.90
N GLN A 15 0.12 -3.53 13.31
CA GLN A 15 1.49 -3.64 13.82
C GLN A 15 2.22 -2.31 13.60
N THR A 16 3.16 -1.96 14.47
CA THR A 16 4.02 -0.77 14.31
C THR A 16 5.15 -1.00 13.31
N SER A 17 5.54 -2.26 13.09
CA SER A 17 6.57 -2.62 12.12
C SER A 17 6.27 -3.93 11.41
N ILE A 18 6.80 -4.06 10.18
CA ILE A 18 6.69 -5.26 9.34
C ILE A 18 8.07 -5.66 8.80
N ALA A 19 8.22 -6.94 8.45
CA ALA A 19 9.37 -7.37 7.67
C ALA A 19 9.26 -6.86 6.23
N ASN A 20 10.40 -6.55 5.60
CA ASN A 20 10.52 -6.17 4.20
C ASN A 20 10.25 -7.31 3.20
N SER A 21 10.12 -8.56 3.66
CA SER A 21 9.88 -9.71 2.79
C SER A 21 8.84 -10.67 3.34
N PHE A 22 8.29 -11.51 2.45
CA PHE A 22 7.45 -12.63 2.83
C PHE A 22 8.31 -13.79 3.34
N HIS A 23 7.89 -14.37 4.46
CA HIS A 23 8.59 -15.48 5.13
C HIS A 23 7.63 -16.67 5.23
N GLY A 24 8.15 -17.91 5.29
CA GLY A 24 7.37 -19.15 5.49
C GLY A 24 7.31 -20.05 4.26
N THR A 25 6.20 -20.76 4.05
CA THR A 25 5.97 -21.70 2.93
C THR A 25 4.95 -21.19 1.91
N SER A 26 4.86 -19.87 1.73
CA SER A 26 3.94 -19.28 0.73
C SER A 26 4.60 -19.23 -0.65
N LYS A 27 3.79 -19.12 -1.71
CA LYS A 27 4.27 -18.88 -3.09
C LYS A 27 5.19 -17.64 -3.22
N HIS A 28 5.13 -16.71 -2.27
CA HIS A 28 5.92 -15.48 -2.27
C HIS A 28 7.12 -15.50 -1.31
N THR A 29 7.43 -16.64 -0.68
CA THR A 29 8.53 -16.72 0.29
C THR A 29 9.85 -16.22 -0.30
N GLY A 30 10.59 -15.41 0.47
CA GLY A 30 11.85 -14.82 0.05
C GLY A 30 11.70 -13.57 -0.81
N ARG A 31 10.51 -13.30 -1.37
CA ARG A 31 10.27 -12.09 -2.16
C ARG A 31 10.09 -10.88 -1.25
N SER A 32 10.74 -9.78 -1.60
CA SER A 32 10.57 -8.49 -0.93
C SER A 32 9.20 -7.89 -1.25
N ILE A 33 8.68 -7.03 -0.38
CA ILE A 33 7.39 -6.38 -0.59
C ILE A 33 7.45 -5.36 -1.72
N GLY A 34 8.61 -4.75 -1.98
CA GLY A 34 8.85 -3.82 -3.07
C GLY A 34 9.01 -4.51 -4.42
N ASP A 35 9.73 -5.63 -4.50
CA ASP A 35 9.80 -6.41 -5.76
C ASP A 35 8.40 -6.92 -6.16
N THR A 36 7.56 -7.18 -5.16
CA THR A 36 6.16 -7.52 -5.40
C THR A 36 5.36 -6.36 -5.98
N VAL A 37 5.63 -5.13 -5.57
CA VAL A 37 5.06 -3.94 -6.21
C VAL A 37 5.56 -3.86 -7.64
N ASP A 38 6.86 -4.01 -7.89
CA ASP A 38 7.45 -3.97 -9.23
C ASP A 38 6.83 -5.00 -10.16
N ASP A 39 6.62 -6.22 -9.71
CA ASP A 39 5.98 -7.25 -10.54
C ASP A 39 4.57 -6.85 -10.98
N ILE A 40 3.82 -6.13 -10.13
CA ILE A 40 2.50 -5.60 -10.49
C ILE A 40 2.66 -4.41 -11.44
N LEU A 41 3.59 -3.50 -11.17
CA LEU A 41 3.86 -2.32 -11.99
C LEU A 41 4.34 -2.69 -13.41
N LEU A 42 5.04 -3.81 -13.54
CA LEU A 42 5.56 -4.36 -14.80
C LEU A 42 4.60 -5.39 -15.43
N GLU A 43 3.37 -5.49 -14.92
CA GLU A 43 2.30 -6.38 -15.42
C GLU A 43 2.68 -7.87 -15.42
N ARG A 44 3.69 -8.27 -14.65
CA ARG A 44 4.09 -9.68 -14.46
C ARG A 44 3.10 -10.45 -13.59
N CYS A 45 2.29 -9.73 -12.81
CA CYS A 45 1.15 -10.27 -12.10
C CYS A 45 0.01 -9.26 -12.00
N GLN A 46 -1.23 -9.73 -11.95
CA GLN A 46 -2.38 -8.85 -11.78
C GLN A 46 -2.65 -8.61 -10.29
N ILE A 47 -3.19 -7.43 -9.97
CA ILE A 47 -3.63 -7.08 -8.60
C ILE A 47 -4.63 -8.11 -8.06
N ASN A 48 -5.48 -8.66 -8.93
CA ASN A 48 -6.49 -9.65 -8.56
C ASN A 48 -5.92 -11.05 -8.31
N ASP A 49 -4.69 -11.32 -8.76
CA ASP A 49 -3.98 -12.58 -8.43
C ASP A 49 -3.46 -12.57 -7.00
N PHE A 50 -3.41 -11.40 -6.36
CA PHE A 50 -2.97 -11.29 -4.98
C PHE A 50 -4.04 -11.79 -4.00
N PRO A 51 -3.65 -12.58 -2.99
CA PRO A 51 -4.58 -13.03 -1.97
C PRO A 51 -5.27 -11.83 -1.28
N LYS A 52 -6.60 -11.87 -1.22
CA LYS A 52 -7.43 -10.90 -0.48
C LYS A 52 -6.89 -10.73 0.94
N ILE A 53 -6.80 -9.48 1.40
CA ILE A 53 -6.40 -9.21 2.78
C ILE A 53 -7.57 -9.44 3.73
N SER A 54 -7.26 -9.94 4.92
CA SER A 54 -8.24 -10.11 5.98
C SER A 54 -8.33 -8.87 6.84
N VAL A 55 -9.54 -8.36 7.07
CA VAL A 55 -9.80 -7.17 7.89
C VAL A 55 -10.80 -7.47 8.99
N VAL A 56 -10.67 -6.79 10.12
CA VAL A 56 -11.66 -6.77 11.21
C VAL A 56 -12.12 -5.35 11.43
N ARG A 57 -13.38 -5.17 11.84
CA ARG A 57 -13.89 -3.88 12.30
C ARG A 57 -13.57 -3.71 13.79
N ARG A 58 -12.92 -2.60 14.15
CA ARG A 58 -12.69 -2.19 15.55
C ARG A 58 -13.26 -0.79 15.75
N GLY A 59 -14.45 -0.70 16.33
CA GLY A 59 -15.26 0.52 16.29
C GLY A 59 -15.51 0.92 14.84
N ASP A 60 -15.14 2.14 14.47
CA ASP A 60 -15.32 2.68 13.11
C ASP A 60 -14.11 2.45 12.19
N LYS A 61 -13.11 1.69 12.64
CA LYS A 61 -11.87 1.48 11.88
C LYS A 61 -11.78 0.07 11.33
N TRP A 62 -11.36 -0.05 10.07
CA TRP A 62 -10.96 -1.32 9.46
C TRP A 62 -9.48 -1.61 9.73
N VAL A 63 -9.19 -2.74 10.37
CA VAL A 63 -7.83 -3.10 10.76
C VAL A 63 -7.43 -4.42 10.11
N THR A 64 -6.29 -4.45 9.43
CA THR A 64 -5.84 -5.63 8.69
C THR A 64 -5.16 -6.68 9.57
N SER A 65 -5.23 -7.95 9.18
CA SER A 65 -4.30 -8.98 9.65
C SER A 65 -3.04 -9.03 8.77
N ASP A 66 -3.10 -8.55 7.54
CA ASP A 66 -2.13 -8.82 6.50
C ASP A 66 -1.25 -7.59 6.21
N ASN A 67 -0.54 -7.09 7.23
CA ASN A 67 0.17 -5.80 7.17
C ASN A 67 1.13 -5.65 5.99
N ARG A 68 1.89 -6.70 5.61
CA ARG A 68 2.76 -6.66 4.42
C ARG A 68 1.99 -6.48 3.12
N ARG A 69 0.85 -7.16 2.97
CA ARG A 69 -0.01 -7.01 1.78
C ARG A 69 -0.70 -5.65 1.75
N LEU A 70 -1.16 -5.16 2.90
CA LEU A 70 -1.71 -3.80 2.98
C LEU A 70 -0.68 -2.74 2.57
N TRP A 71 0.59 -2.90 2.95
CA TRP A 71 1.65 -1.99 2.54
C TRP A 71 1.81 -1.94 1.00
N ILE A 72 1.75 -3.10 0.34
CA ILE A 72 1.79 -3.20 -1.13
C ILE A 72 0.60 -2.47 -1.73
N PHE A 73 -0.63 -2.74 -1.25
CA PHE A 73 -1.83 -2.10 -1.80
C PHE A 73 -1.87 -0.59 -1.57
N LYS A 74 -1.44 -0.08 -0.40
CA LYS A 74 -1.30 1.36 -0.16
C LYS A 74 -0.26 1.99 -1.08
N THR A 75 0.83 1.28 -1.36
CA THR A 75 1.83 1.75 -2.34
C THR A 75 1.23 1.83 -3.74
N LEU A 76 0.52 0.79 -4.19
CA LEU A 76 -0.13 0.78 -5.50
C LEU A 76 -1.20 1.87 -5.62
N GLU A 77 -2.00 2.10 -4.57
CA GLU A 77 -2.97 3.20 -4.49
C GLU A 77 -2.28 4.55 -4.65
N SER A 78 -1.18 4.81 -3.92
CA SER A 78 -0.41 6.07 -4.04
C SER A 78 0.19 6.27 -5.44
N LEU A 79 0.48 5.17 -6.15
CA LEU A 79 0.98 5.18 -7.52
C LEU A 79 -0.13 5.24 -8.58
N GLY A 80 -1.41 5.31 -8.17
CA GLY A 80 -2.57 5.41 -9.06
C GLY A 80 -3.04 4.09 -9.67
N HIS A 81 -2.60 2.94 -9.15
CA HIS A 81 -2.87 1.63 -9.73
C HIS A 81 -4.07 0.89 -9.14
N CYS A 82 -4.57 1.33 -7.99
CA CYS A 82 -5.85 0.83 -7.47
C CYS A 82 -6.54 1.88 -6.61
N ALA A 83 -7.85 2.05 -6.80
CA ALA A 83 -8.69 2.88 -5.95
C ALA A 83 -9.31 2.08 -4.80
N THR A 84 -9.66 0.81 -5.04
CA THR A 84 -10.25 -0.08 -4.05
C THR A 84 -9.73 -1.50 -4.21
N ILE A 85 -9.76 -2.27 -3.12
CA ILE A 85 -9.40 -3.69 -3.08
C ILE A 85 -10.51 -4.52 -2.45
N SER A 86 -10.70 -5.74 -2.93
CA SER A 86 -11.62 -6.69 -2.31
C SER A 86 -10.99 -7.28 -1.03
N VAL A 87 -11.72 -7.22 0.08
CA VAL A 87 -11.23 -7.68 1.38
C VAL A 87 -12.05 -8.85 1.92
N LYS A 88 -11.45 -9.61 2.83
CA LYS A 88 -12.11 -10.67 3.58
C LYS A 88 -12.39 -10.19 5.00
N VAL A 89 -13.66 -9.99 5.36
CA VAL A 89 -14.03 -9.64 6.74
C VAL A 89 -13.88 -10.88 7.64
N ILE A 90 -13.10 -10.75 8.72
CA ILE A 90 -12.89 -11.80 9.72
C ILE A 90 -13.41 -11.34 11.08
N LYS A 91 -13.75 -12.30 11.96
CA LYS A 91 -14.34 -12.01 13.28
C LYS A 91 -13.32 -11.44 14.29
N ARG A 92 -12.06 -11.87 14.22
CA ARG A 92 -11.03 -11.52 15.22
C ARG A 92 -9.62 -11.51 14.64
N LEU A 93 -8.78 -10.62 15.16
CA LEU A 93 -7.33 -10.63 14.92
C LEU A 93 -6.59 -11.45 15.98
N CYS A 94 -5.35 -11.84 15.65
CA CYS A 94 -4.42 -12.39 16.64
C CYS A 94 -4.15 -11.37 17.76
N ARG A 95 -4.01 -11.81 19.02
CA ARG A 95 -3.73 -10.94 20.18
C ARG A 95 -2.50 -10.05 19.99
N LYS A 96 -1.45 -10.54 19.30
CA LYS A 96 -0.22 -9.78 18.99
C LYS A 96 -0.42 -8.64 17.99
N LYS A 97 -1.60 -8.54 17.36
CA LYS A 97 -1.97 -7.54 16.35
C LYS A 97 -2.97 -6.56 16.96
N ASN A 98 -2.49 -5.74 17.89
CA ASN A 98 -3.32 -4.87 18.72
C ASN A 98 -3.19 -3.37 18.40
N VAL A 99 -2.27 -2.98 17.51
CA VAL A 99 -2.05 -1.60 17.09
C VAL A 99 -3.15 -1.17 16.10
N VAL A 100 -3.39 0.14 16.00
CA VAL A 100 -4.26 0.74 14.95
C VAL A 100 -3.54 1.99 14.44
N SER A 101 -2.88 1.87 13.28
CA SER A 101 -2.06 2.95 12.71
C SER A 101 -2.28 3.07 11.20
N LYS A 102 -2.21 4.30 10.66
CA LYS A 102 -2.19 4.51 9.20
C LYS A 102 -0.81 4.22 8.60
N ASP A 103 0.22 4.30 9.43
CA ASP A 103 1.62 4.13 9.04
C ASP A 103 2.24 2.88 9.66
N VAL A 104 3.29 2.37 9.02
CA VAL A 104 4.06 1.23 9.50
C VAL A 104 5.53 1.36 9.14
N LYS A 105 6.42 0.99 10.07
CA LYS A 105 7.86 0.92 9.80
C LYS A 105 8.19 -0.37 9.06
N VAL A 106 8.74 -0.28 7.84
CA VAL A 106 9.35 -1.42 7.16
C VAL A 106 10.74 -1.66 7.76
N ARG A 107 11.03 -2.91 8.13
CA ARG A 107 12.34 -3.32 8.65
C ARG A 107 13.20 -3.85 7.52
N GLY A 108 14.29 -3.15 7.21
CA GLY A 108 15.16 -3.43 6.08
C GLY A 108 14.70 -2.72 4.80
N ASP A 109 15.46 -2.90 3.73
CA ASP A 109 15.15 -2.38 2.40
C ASP A 109 13.90 -3.10 1.83
N PRO A 110 12.80 -2.39 1.51
CA PRO A 110 11.63 -3.01 0.89
C PRO A 110 11.90 -3.64 -0.48
N GLY A 111 12.99 -3.30 -1.17
CA GLY A 111 13.24 -3.70 -2.56
C GLY A 111 12.38 -2.92 -3.56
N GLY A 112 12.34 -3.36 -4.82
CA GLY A 112 11.54 -2.73 -5.88
C GLY A 112 12.15 -1.45 -6.45
N ILE A 113 13.09 -1.61 -7.39
CA ILE A 113 13.75 -0.49 -8.08
C ILE A 113 12.73 0.34 -8.87
N PHE A 114 11.79 -0.30 -9.55
CA PHE A 114 10.83 0.39 -10.39
C PHE A 114 9.84 1.20 -9.56
N CYS A 115 9.40 0.69 -8.41
CA CYS A 115 8.60 1.42 -7.44
C CYS A 115 9.34 2.68 -6.94
N MET A 116 10.64 2.58 -6.65
CA MET A 116 11.45 3.75 -6.25
C MET A 116 11.51 4.78 -7.39
N LEU A 117 11.88 4.36 -8.60
CA LEU A 117 11.96 5.24 -9.77
C LEU A 117 10.61 5.91 -10.09
N LYS A 118 9.51 5.17 -9.99
CA LYS A 118 8.17 5.71 -10.26
C LYS A 118 7.78 6.79 -9.24
N ARG A 119 8.14 6.61 -7.96
CA ARG A 119 7.93 7.64 -6.94
C ARG A 119 8.76 8.90 -7.22
N GLU A 120 10.02 8.74 -7.63
CA GLU A 120 10.90 9.86 -7.99
C GLU A 120 10.35 10.65 -9.19
N GLN A 121 9.89 9.95 -10.23
CA GLN A 121 9.25 10.58 -11.38
C GLN A 121 7.98 11.35 -10.99
N GLN A 122 7.10 10.76 -10.17
CA GLN A 122 5.90 11.44 -9.68
C GLN A 122 6.26 12.70 -8.89
N MET A 123 7.22 12.62 -7.97
CA MET A 123 7.67 13.79 -7.20
C MET A 123 8.24 14.89 -8.10
N THR A 124 9.04 14.50 -9.10
CA THR A 124 9.61 15.45 -10.07
C THR A 124 8.50 16.16 -10.85
N PHE A 125 7.52 15.41 -11.33
CA PHE A 125 6.36 15.97 -12.03
C PHE A 125 5.57 16.95 -11.14
N TYR A 126 5.26 16.56 -9.90
CA TYR A 126 4.55 17.43 -8.96
C TYR A 126 5.32 18.71 -8.63
N ASN A 127 6.64 18.63 -8.47
CA ASN A 127 7.46 19.82 -8.22
C ASN A 127 7.43 20.79 -9.40
N VAL A 128 7.51 20.28 -10.63
CA VAL A 128 7.40 21.09 -11.85
C VAL A 128 6.01 21.71 -11.96
N LEU A 129 4.95 20.92 -11.77
CA LEU A 129 3.57 21.41 -11.82
C LEU A 129 3.34 22.50 -10.77
N PHE A 130 3.84 22.32 -9.55
CA PHE A 130 3.75 23.31 -8.49
C PHE A 130 4.49 24.61 -8.85
N ALA A 131 5.71 24.50 -9.37
CA ALA A 131 6.48 25.66 -9.83
C ALA A 131 5.77 26.42 -10.96
N MET A 132 5.22 25.71 -11.95
CA MET A 132 4.42 26.32 -13.02
C MET A 132 3.16 27.00 -12.50
N SER A 133 2.49 26.39 -11.51
CA SER A 133 1.28 26.97 -10.88
C SER A 133 1.61 28.29 -10.17
N ASN A 134 2.74 28.36 -9.47
CA ASN A 134 3.19 29.59 -8.81
C ASN A 134 3.52 30.69 -9.81
N LEU A 135 4.21 30.38 -10.91
CA LEU A 135 4.50 31.34 -11.97
C LEU A 135 3.22 31.91 -12.61
N LEU A 136 2.21 31.06 -12.83
CA LEU A 136 0.91 31.50 -13.35
C LEU A 136 0.16 32.38 -12.34
N LEU A 137 0.24 32.09 -11.04
CA LEU A 137 -0.37 32.94 -10.02
C LEU A 137 0.32 34.31 -9.95
N GLU A 138 1.65 34.34 -9.98
CA GLU A 138 2.43 35.60 -9.98
C GLU A 138 2.17 36.44 -11.24
N ALA A 139 2.01 35.79 -12.41
CA ALA A 139 1.71 36.47 -13.67
C ALA A 139 0.28 37.06 -13.73
N ASN A 140 -0.66 36.53 -12.95
CA ASN A 140 -2.05 37.03 -12.88
C ASN A 140 -2.27 38.07 -11.75
N CYS A 141 -1.21 38.45 -11.03
CA CYS A 141 -1.24 39.47 -9.98
C CYS A 141 -0.83 40.88 -10.47
N PHE A 142 -0.76 41.12 -11.79
CA PHE A 142 -0.49 42.41 -12.41
C PHE A 142 -1.57 42.84 -13.40
#